data_AF-A0A3D1R7G2-F1
#
_entry.id   AF-A0A3D1R7G2-F1
#
_cell.length_a   1.000
_cell.length_b   1.000
_cell.length_c   1.000
_cell.angle_alpha   90.00
_cell.angle_beta   90.00
_cell.angle_gamma   90.00
#
_symmetry.space_group_name_H-M   'P 1'
#
loop_
_entity.id
_entity.type
_entity.pdbx_description
1 polymer ?
#
loop_
_entity_poly.entity_id
_entity_poly.type
_entity_poly.pdbx_seq_one_letter_code
_entity_poly.pdbx_strand_id
1 'polypeptide(L)'
;AQASLVLVDGKPLVWASRLLGTPLPEKISGSDLVLPLIERAAGRGWRVFLSGGAPGVAEAAAARLRERFGVEIAGTDSPRITLEDEGPAEGGAQTLERL
;
A
#
# COMPACT_ATOMS: atom_id res chain seq x y z
N ALA A 1 -9.92 -16.38 4.70
CA ALA A 1 -9.46 -15.16 4.02
C ALA A 1 -9.92 -15.21 2.57
N GLN A 2 -10.63 -14.19 2.09
CA GLN A 2 -11.02 -14.04 0.68
C GLN A 2 -10.39 -12.75 0.14
N ALA A 3 -9.90 -12.78 -1.09
CA ALA A 3 -9.29 -11.63 -1.76
C ALA A 3 -9.79 -11.57 -3.22
N SER A 4 -10.03 -10.37 -3.72
CA SER A 4 -10.43 -10.17 -5.12
C SER A 4 -9.27 -10.34 -6.11
N LEU A 5 -8.02 -10.28 -5.62
CA LEU A 5 -6.81 -10.47 -6.42
C LEU A 5 -5.75 -11.17 -5.56
N VAL A 6 -5.14 -12.22 -6.12
CA VAL A 6 -4.02 -12.97 -5.51
C VAL A 6 -2.86 -12.96 -6.49
N LEU A 7 -1.73 -12.40 -6.08
CA LEU A 7 -0.56 -12.23 -6.93
C LEU A 7 0.56 -13.18 -6.52
N VAL A 8 1.42 -13.48 -7.49
CA VAL A 8 2.59 -14.31 -7.28
C VAL A 8 3.73 -13.45 -6.76
N ASP A 9 3.91 -13.44 -5.45
CA ASP A 9 5.02 -12.75 -4.82
C ASP A 9 6.17 -13.71 -4.53
N GLY A 10 7.23 -13.60 -5.33
CA GLY A 10 8.45 -14.40 -5.22
C GLY A 10 8.64 -15.47 -6.29
N LYS A 11 9.91 -15.71 -6.63
CA LYS A 11 10.32 -16.73 -7.61
C LYS A 11 9.99 -18.18 -7.22
N PRO A 12 10.00 -18.60 -5.93
CA PRO A 12 9.67 -19.99 -5.57
C PRO A 12 8.28 -20.42 -6.04
N LEU A 13 7.29 -19.52 -6.00
CA LEU A 13 5.94 -19.81 -6.49
C LEU A 13 5.91 -19.98 -8.01
N VAL A 14 6.67 -19.16 -8.75
CA VAL A 14 6.82 -19.32 -10.20
C VAL A 14 7.46 -20.68 -10.52
N TRP A 15 8.50 -21.09 -9.80
CA TRP A 15 9.14 -22.39 -10.02
C TRP A 15 8.22 -23.56 -9.69
N ALA A 16 7.52 -23.49 -8.56
CA ALA A 16 6.54 -24.50 -8.18
C ALA A 16 5.44 -24.66 -9.24
N SER A 17 4.94 -23.55 -9.78
CA SER A 17 3.93 -23.57 -10.85
C SER A 17 4.39 -24.31 -12.11
N ARG A 18 5.67 -24.14 -12.48
CA ARG A 18 6.29 -24.84 -13.61
C ARG A 18 6.43 -26.34 -13.33
N LEU A 19 6.87 -26.70 -12.12
CA LEU A 19 7.00 -28.10 -11.70
C LEU A 19 5.64 -28.82 -11.70
N LEU A 20 4.58 -28.12 -11.31
CA LEU A 20 3.20 -28.62 -11.28
C LEU A 20 2.52 -28.63 -12.67
N GLY A 21 3.23 -28.29 -13.74
CA GLY A 21 2.71 -28.31 -15.11
C GLY A 21 1.72 -27.17 -15.45
N THR A 22 1.54 -26.21 -14.54
CA THR A 22 0.67 -25.03 -14.76
C THR A 22 1.49 -23.76 -14.54
N PRO A 23 2.36 -23.36 -15.49
CA PRO A 23 3.29 -22.28 -15.29
C PRO A 23 2.57 -20.93 -15.13
N LEU A 24 2.87 -20.23 -14.05
CA LEU A 24 2.46 -18.84 -13.84
C LEU A 24 3.33 -17.94 -14.74
N PRO A 25 2.73 -16.88 -15.33
CA PRO A 25 3.40 -16.08 -16.35
C PRO A 25 4.58 -15.29 -15.77
N GLU A 26 4.37 -14.62 -14.63
CA GLU A 26 5.36 -13.74 -14.03
C GLU A 26 5.16 -13.55 -12.52
N LYS A 27 6.18 -12.95 -11.88
CA LYS A 27 6.17 -12.53 -10.48
C LYS A 27 5.73 -11.07 -10.39
N ILE A 28 4.73 -10.78 -9.57
CA ILE A 28 4.25 -9.41 -9.31
C ILE A 28 4.27 -9.19 -7.80
N SER A 29 5.17 -8.34 -7.32
CA SER A 29 5.24 -7.98 -5.90
C SER A 29 4.28 -6.83 -5.62
N GLY A 30 3.88 -6.67 -4.36
CA GLY A 30 2.99 -5.56 -3.97
C GLY A 30 3.54 -4.18 -4.36
N SER A 31 4.86 -3.99 -4.25
CA SER A 31 5.55 -2.75 -4.65
C SER A 31 5.41 -2.44 -6.14
N ASP A 32 5.33 -3.46 -6.99
CA ASP A 32 5.22 -3.31 -8.45
C ASP A 32 3.88 -2.67 -8.83
N LEU A 33 2.85 -2.80 -7.96
CA LEU A 33 1.54 -2.21 -8.17
C LEU A 33 1.44 -0.74 -7.75
N VAL A 34 2.33 -0.25 -6.88
CA VAL A 34 2.18 1.07 -6.27
C VAL A 34 2.17 2.16 -7.34
N LEU A 35 3.18 2.23 -8.20
CA LEU A 35 3.29 3.31 -9.18
C LEU A 35 2.17 3.27 -10.24
N PRO A 36 1.84 2.12 -10.87
CA PRO A 36 0.72 2.06 -11.83
C PRO A 36 -0.63 2.41 -11.21
N LEU A 37 -0.87 2.05 -9.94
CA LEU A 37 -2.12 2.41 -9.26
C LEU A 37 -2.19 3.91 -8.96
N ILE A 38 -1.08 4.53 -8.56
CA ILE A 38 -1.01 5.98 -8.34
C ILE A 38 -1.25 6.75 -9.65
N GLU A 39 -0.61 6.34 -10.74
CA GLU A 39 -0.82 6.95 -12.06
C GLU A 39 -2.29 6.85 -12.49
N ARG A 40 -2.90 5.67 -12.30
CA ARG A 40 -4.33 5.47 -12.58
C ARG A 40 -5.23 6.30 -11.66
N ALA A 41 -4.86 6.44 -10.39
CA ALA A 41 -5.59 7.25 -9.43
C ALA A 41 -5.58 8.73 -9.84
N ALA A 42 -4.43 9.27 -10.23
CA ALA A 42 -4.30 10.63 -10.75
C ALA A 42 -5.18 10.85 -11.98
N GLY A 43 -5.12 9.95 -12.97
CA GLY A 43 -5.93 10.05 -14.19
C GLY A 43 -7.45 9.90 -13.96
N ARG A 44 -7.86 9.32 -12.83
CA ARG A 44 -9.28 9.10 -12.48
C ARG A 44 -9.80 10.04 -11.39
N GLY A 45 -8.96 10.92 -10.84
CA GLY A 45 -9.32 11.77 -9.71
C GLY A 45 -9.60 10.99 -8.42
N TRP A 46 -8.97 9.83 -8.23
CA TRP A 46 -9.08 9.09 -6.99
C TRP A 46 -8.19 9.68 -5.91
N ARG A 47 -8.67 9.65 -4.67
CA ARG A 47 -7.93 10.08 -3.49
C ARG A 47 -7.21 8.89 -2.87
N VAL A 48 -5.94 9.07 -2.55
CA VAL A 48 -5.07 8.02 -2.01
C VAL A 48 -4.68 8.35 -0.57
N PHE A 49 -4.73 7.36 0.32
CA PHE A 49 -4.21 7.47 1.67
C PHE A 49 -2.97 6.58 1.82
N LEU A 50 -1.90 7.09 2.45
CA LEU A 50 -0.68 6.32 2.68
C LEU A 50 -0.60 5.94 4.16
N SER A 51 -0.63 4.65 4.46
CA SER A 51 -0.53 4.14 5.83
C SER A 51 0.69 3.25 6.01
N GLY A 52 1.44 3.48 7.08
CA GLY A 52 2.61 2.71 7.47
C GLY A 52 3.95 3.39 7.15
N GLY A 53 5.05 2.66 7.42
CA GLY A 53 6.40 3.20 7.38
C GLY A 53 6.87 3.76 8.72
N ALA A 54 8.12 4.20 8.78
CA ALA A 54 8.63 4.94 9.93
C ALA A 54 8.08 6.38 9.93
N PRO A 55 8.09 7.08 11.09
CA PRO A 55 7.64 8.47 11.16
C PRO A 55 8.30 9.34 10.08
N GLY A 56 7.49 10.10 9.32
CA GLY A 56 7.96 10.97 8.24
C GLY A 56 8.10 10.29 6.87
N VAL A 57 8.04 8.96 6.79
CA VAL A 57 8.22 8.23 5.51
C VAL A 57 6.98 8.36 4.63
N ALA A 58 5.78 8.24 5.20
CA ALA A 58 4.55 8.36 4.44
C ALA A 58 4.37 9.78 3.88
N GLU A 59 4.75 10.81 4.64
CA GLU A 59 4.74 12.22 4.24
C GLU A 59 5.71 12.46 3.08
N ALA A 60 6.94 11.93 3.19
CA ALA A 60 7.94 12.02 2.13
C ALA A 60 7.48 11.30 0.84
N ALA A 61 6.84 10.13 0.99
CA ALA A 61 6.24 9.42 -0.13
C ALA A 61 5.10 10.24 -0.77
N ALA A 62 4.20 10.81 0.04
CA ALA A 62 3.10 11.65 -0.43
C ALA A 62 3.60 12.84 -1.24
N ALA A 63 4.63 13.55 -0.76
CA ALA A 63 5.22 14.68 -1.46
C ALA A 63 5.74 14.26 -2.86
N ARG A 64 6.51 13.17 -2.93
CA ARG A 64 7.06 12.65 -4.20
C ARG A 64 5.98 12.17 -5.16
N LEU A 65 4.92 11.52 -4.65
CA LEU A 65 3.83 11.02 -5.49
C LEU A 65 2.97 12.17 -6.04
N ARG A 66 2.70 13.20 -5.22
CA ARG A 66 2.03 14.44 -5.69
C ARG A 66 2.84 15.12 -6.78
N GLU A 67 4.15 15.32 -6.55
CA GLU A 67 5.04 15.96 -7.51
C GLU A 67 5.12 15.18 -8.83
N ARG A 68 5.29 13.86 -8.76
CA ARG A 68 5.51 13.03 -9.95
C ARG A 68 4.24 12.75 -10.75
N PHE A 69 3.10 12.57 -10.10
CA PHE A 69 1.88 12.08 -10.76
C PHE A 69 0.69 13.04 -10.66
N GLY A 70 0.75 14.11 -9.85
CA GLY A 70 -0.39 15.00 -9.62
C GLY A 70 -1.57 14.32 -8.91
N VAL A 71 -1.34 13.21 -8.20
CA VAL A 71 -2.38 12.47 -7.47
C VAL A 71 -2.84 13.24 -6.22
N GLU A 72 -4.13 13.15 -5.89
CA GLU A 72 -4.63 13.67 -4.62
C GLU A 72 -4.31 12.67 -3.48
N ILE A 73 -3.49 13.10 -2.52
CA ILE A 73 -3.25 12.35 -1.28
C ILE A 73 -4.15 12.91 -0.18
N ALA A 74 -5.11 12.10 0.27
CA ALA A 74 -6.10 12.41 1.30
C ALA A 74 -5.50 12.53 2.71
N GLY A 75 -4.37 11.87 2.94
CA GLY A 75 -3.70 11.87 4.24
C GLY A 75 -2.57 10.85 4.31
N THR A 76 -1.81 10.94 5.39
CA THR A 76 -0.74 10.01 5.74
C THR A 76 -0.87 9.64 7.21
N ASP A 77 -0.53 8.40 7.56
CA ASP A 77 -0.39 7.97 8.94
C ASP A 77 0.65 6.84 9.03
N SER A 78 1.33 6.74 10.17
CA SER A 78 2.31 5.69 10.45
C SER A 78 2.01 5.09 11.83
N PRO A 79 0.86 4.39 11.97
CA PRO A 79 0.45 3.88 13.25
C PRO A 79 1.41 2.76 13.69
N ARG A 80 1.87 2.82 14.95
CA ARG A 80 2.56 1.69 15.55
C ARG A 80 1.52 0.64 15.94
N ILE A 81 1.62 -0.54 15.33
CA ILE A 81 0.83 -1.69 15.72
C ILE A 81 1.62 -2.43 16.81
N THR A 82 1.20 -2.28 18.07
CA THR A 82 1.60 -3.16 19.16
C THR A 82 0.70 -4.39 19.13
N LEU A 83 1.29 -5.59 19.14
CA LEU A 83 0.53 -6.86 19.15
C LEU A 83 0.09 -7.28 20.57
N GLU A 84 0.33 -6.41 21.55
CA GLU A 84 -0.05 -6.59 22.95
C GLU A 84 -1.48 -6.08 23.15
N ASP A 85 -2.31 -6.89 23.80
CA ASP A 85 -3.75 -6.66 24.05
C ASP A 85 -3.95 -5.64 25.20
N GLU A 86 -3.21 -4.52 25.17
CA GLU A 86 -3.29 -3.47 26.18
C GLU A 86 -4.15 -2.31 25.69
N GLY A 87 -5.48 -2.50 25.72
CA GLY A 87 -6.47 -1.42 25.74
C GLY A 87 -6.38 -0.39 24.61
N PRO A 88 -7.22 0.66 24.63
CA PRO A 88 -7.18 1.68 23.60
C PRO A 88 -5.86 2.45 23.68
N ALA A 89 -5.11 2.43 22.57
CA ALA A 89 -3.95 3.29 22.37
C ALA A 89 -4.39 4.76 22.38
N GLU A 90 -4.35 5.40 23.55
CA GLU A 90 -4.46 6.84 23.66
C GLU A 90 -3.19 7.49 23.07
N GLY A 91 -3.38 8.30 22.03
CA GLY A 91 -2.43 9.38 21.69
C GLY A 91 -1.75 9.30 20.33
N GLY A 92 -2.51 9.44 19.24
CA GLY A 92 -2.04 10.00 17.96
C GLY A 92 -3.00 11.12 17.57
N ALA A 93 -2.58 12.37 17.76
CA ALA A 93 -3.42 13.55 17.79
C ALA A 93 -4.31 13.76 16.54
N GLN A 94 -5.60 14.02 16.81
CA GLN A 94 -6.44 15.04 16.16
C GLN A 94 -6.38 15.11 14.61
N THR A 95 -7.18 14.31 13.89
CA THR A 95 -7.49 14.61 12.48
C THR A 95 -8.94 14.29 12.05
N LEU A 96 -9.85 13.99 12.98
CA LEU A 96 -11.26 13.67 12.64
C LEU A 96 -12.28 14.76 13.01
N GLU A 97 -11.89 16.05 12.96
CA GLU A 97 -12.85 17.17 13.11
C GLU A 97 -13.10 18.00 11.83
N ARG A 98 -12.70 17.53 10.64
CA ARG A 98 -13.00 18.24 9.38
C ARG A 98 -13.41 17.33 8.22
N LEU A 99 -14.49 16.57 8.43
CA LEU A 99 -15.43 16.18 7.38
C LEU A 99 -16.81 16.68 7.77
#